data_AF-A0A961F3P7-F1
#
_entry.id   AF-A0A961F3P7-F1
#
_cell.length_a   1.000
_cell.length_b   1.000
_cell.length_c   1.000
_cell.angle_alpha   90.00
_cell.angle_beta   90.00
_cell.angle_gamma   90.00
#
_symmetry.space_group_name_H-M   'P 1'
#
loop_
_entity.id
_entity.type
_entity.pdbx_description
1 polymer ?
#
loop_
_entity_poly.entity_id
_entity_poly.type
_entity_poly.pdbx_seq_one_letter_code
_entity_poly.pdbx_strand_id
1 'polypeptide(L)'
;MNWIRFPRTDLLRAVFLSLFILIVIAPGLHAQQITRGYDGYRTLTTPHFYIHFPEGEADFARRVGRIAEKVHAALEPKYRSGASGTHVVLVFDTDTVNAFATPYGIDQIVLFLNNPRSGEFARFDAWVELLFTHEYVHVLSLRHWGADQPTLTFLRILLGFPPNLWSPPGMIEGTPVWEESKSGNGRMEDPLTNMIVRTAVLEDAYPSL
;
A
#
# COMPACT_ATOMS: atom_id res chain seq x y z
N MET A 1 8.43 -45.67 31.19
CA MET A 1 8.37 -44.78 30.01
C MET A 1 7.05 -45.07 29.29
N ASN A 2 5.96 -44.38 29.67
CA ASN A 2 4.63 -44.63 29.11
C ASN A 2 4.34 -43.58 28.03
N TRP A 3 4.30 -44.04 26.78
CA TRP A 3 3.88 -43.22 25.64
C TRP A 3 2.36 -43.35 25.50
N ILE A 4 1.63 -42.25 25.74
CA ILE A 4 0.18 -42.18 25.55
C ILE A 4 -0.10 -42.28 24.04
N ARG A 5 -0.72 -43.38 23.59
CA ARG A 5 -1.22 -43.53 22.22
C ARG A 5 -2.64 -42.96 22.17
N PHE A 6 -2.79 -41.77 21.57
CA PHE A 6 -4.11 -41.25 21.24
C PHE A 6 -4.69 -42.02 20.03
N PRO A 7 -5.93 -42.54 20.09
CA PRO A 7 -6.58 -43.16 18.95
C PRO A 7 -6.66 -42.20 17.76
N ARG A 8 -6.35 -42.67 16.54
CA ARG A 8 -6.36 -41.85 15.31
C ARG A 8 -7.69 -41.12 15.07
N THR A 9 -8.81 -41.63 15.60
CA THR A 9 -10.15 -41.04 15.50
C THR A 9 -10.30 -39.76 16.33
N ASP A 10 -9.60 -39.66 17.46
CA ASP A 10 -9.68 -38.50 18.36
C ASP A 10 -8.87 -37.33 17.83
N LEU A 11 -7.75 -37.63 17.14
CA LEU A 11 -6.97 -36.65 16.38
C LEU A 11 -7.77 -36.06 15.22
N LEU A 12 -8.48 -36.88 14.45
CA LEU A 12 -9.31 -36.39 13.35
C LEU A 12 -10.47 -35.54 13.84
N ARG A 13 -11.13 -35.94 14.94
CA ARG A 13 -12.20 -35.15 15.57
C ARG A 13 -11.69 -33.84 16.15
N ALA A 14 -10.52 -33.86 16.80
CA ALA A 14 -9.88 -32.66 17.30
C ALA A 14 -9.52 -31.70 16.15
N VAL A 15 -8.95 -32.19 15.05
CA VAL A 15 -8.65 -31.36 13.86
C VAL A 15 -9.93 -30.76 13.27
N PHE A 16 -11.00 -31.54 13.13
CA PHE A 16 -12.28 -31.04 12.64
C PHE A 16 -12.91 -29.99 13.58
N LEU A 17 -12.86 -30.20 14.89
CA LEU A 17 -13.35 -29.22 15.86
C LEU A 17 -12.51 -27.94 15.82
N SER A 18 -11.20 -28.05 15.73
CA SER A 18 -10.28 -26.91 15.65
C SER A 18 -10.54 -26.08 14.39
N LEU A 19 -10.71 -26.74 13.23
CA LEU A 19 -11.05 -26.08 11.97
C LEU A 19 -12.43 -25.42 12.02
N PHE A 20 -13.42 -26.09 12.61
CA PHE A 20 -14.76 -25.53 12.80
C PHE A 20 -14.75 -24.30 13.72
N ILE A 21 -13.99 -24.36 14.83
CA ILE A 21 -13.82 -23.24 15.74
C ILE A 21 -13.08 -22.08 15.05
N LEU A 22 -12.08 -22.36 14.21
CA LEU A 22 -11.38 -21.34 13.40
C LEU A 22 -12.34 -20.64 12.43
N ILE A 23 -13.28 -21.37 11.83
CA ILE A 23 -14.29 -20.82 10.91
C ILE A 23 -15.33 -19.98 11.67
N VAL A 24 -15.73 -20.40 12.87
CA VAL A 24 -16.76 -19.71 13.67
C VAL A 24 -16.20 -18.48 14.41
N ILE A 25 -14.93 -18.50 14.80
CA ILE A 25 -14.25 -17.39 15.49
C ILE A 25 -13.62 -16.40 14.50
N ALA A 26 -13.49 -16.74 13.21
CA ALA A 26 -13.10 -15.77 12.19
C ALA A 26 -14.09 -14.59 12.26
N PRO A 27 -13.69 -13.41 12.79
CA PRO A 27 -14.57 -12.26 12.73
C PRO A 27 -14.86 -12.08 11.25
N GLY A 28 -16.15 -11.95 10.90
CA GLY A 28 -16.57 -11.89 9.51
C GLY A 28 -15.61 -10.98 8.76
N LEU A 29 -14.94 -11.52 7.74
CA LEU A 29 -14.13 -10.77 6.80
C LEU A 29 -15.07 -9.82 6.08
N HIS A 30 -15.47 -8.76 6.76
CA HIS A 30 -16.17 -7.65 6.17
C HIS A 30 -15.09 -6.96 5.36
N ALA A 31 -15.07 -7.23 4.06
CA ALA A 31 -14.38 -6.37 3.12
C ALA A 31 -14.94 -4.96 3.38
N GLN A 32 -14.14 -4.10 3.99
CA GLN A 32 -14.49 -2.70 4.11
C GLN A 32 -14.60 -2.18 2.68
N GLN A 33 -15.82 -1.80 2.30
CA GLN A 33 -16.04 -1.09 1.06
C GLN A 33 -15.30 0.25 1.18
N ILE A 34 -14.21 0.38 0.43
CA ILE A 34 -13.36 1.58 0.38
C ILE A 34 -14.20 2.80 -0.06
N THR A 35 -15.26 2.58 -0.84
CA THR A 35 -16.24 3.58 -1.26
C THR A 35 -17.67 3.04 -1.16
N ARG A 36 -18.67 3.92 -1.06
CA ARG A 36 -20.10 3.59 -1.15
C ARG A 36 -20.45 3.13 -2.58
N GLY A 37 -19.98 1.95 -2.97
CA GLY A 37 -20.10 1.44 -4.34
C GLY A 37 -19.25 2.21 -5.35
N TYR A 38 -18.83 1.54 -6.41
CA TYR A 38 -18.15 2.16 -7.56
C TYR A 38 -19.17 2.70 -8.60
N ASP A 39 -20.41 2.95 -8.19
CA ASP A 39 -21.44 3.44 -9.12
C ASP A 39 -21.03 4.81 -9.66
N GLY A 40 -20.97 4.92 -10.99
CA GLY A 40 -20.49 6.12 -11.67
C GLY A 40 -18.96 6.25 -11.79
N TYR A 41 -18.17 5.27 -11.34
CA TYR A 41 -16.73 5.29 -11.60
C TYR A 41 -16.40 4.99 -13.06
N ARG A 42 -15.37 5.66 -13.57
CA ARG A 42 -14.74 5.42 -14.87
C ARG A 42 -13.27 5.08 -14.66
N THR A 43 -12.68 4.43 -15.66
CA THR A 43 -11.26 4.04 -15.63
C THR A 43 -10.50 4.72 -16.75
N LEU A 44 -9.42 5.40 -16.40
CA LEU A 44 -8.40 5.90 -17.33
C LEU A 44 -7.23 4.92 -17.31
N THR A 45 -6.94 4.32 -18.46
CA THR A 45 -5.80 3.42 -18.62
C THR A 45 -4.58 4.20 -19.09
N THR A 46 -3.44 3.96 -18.43
CA THR A 46 -2.11 4.43 -18.83
C THR A 46 -1.21 3.21 -19.11
N PRO A 47 0.03 3.39 -19.59
CA PRO A 47 0.94 2.25 -19.80
C PRO A 47 1.13 1.33 -18.58
N HIS A 48 1.20 1.88 -17.37
CA HIS A 48 1.49 1.11 -16.15
C HIS A 48 0.37 1.13 -15.10
N PHE A 49 -0.69 1.92 -15.29
CA PHE A 49 -1.74 2.12 -14.28
C PHE A 49 -3.16 2.08 -14.84
N TYR A 50 -4.09 1.69 -13.96
CA TYR A 50 -5.53 1.84 -14.14
C TYR A 50 -6.07 2.84 -13.12
N ILE A 51 -6.37 4.07 -13.55
CA ILE A 51 -6.86 5.13 -12.66
C ILE A 51 -8.39 5.08 -12.62
N HIS A 52 -8.96 4.69 -11.49
CA HIS A 52 -10.39 4.65 -11.23
C HIS A 52 -10.84 5.95 -10.55
N PHE A 53 -11.83 6.64 -11.13
CA PHE A 53 -12.28 7.95 -10.65
C PHE A 53 -13.80 8.10 -10.84
N PRO A 54 -14.49 8.88 -9.99
CA PRO A 54 -15.91 9.15 -10.17
C PRO A 54 -16.18 10.00 -11.42
N GLU A 55 -17.36 9.83 -12.03
CA GLU A 55 -17.79 10.64 -13.16
C GLU A 55 -17.74 12.14 -12.82
N GLY A 56 -17.18 12.94 -13.73
CA GLY A 56 -16.90 14.36 -13.53
C GLY A 56 -15.43 14.69 -13.26
N GLU A 57 -14.65 13.74 -12.73
CA GLU A 57 -13.25 13.99 -12.30
C GLU A 57 -12.19 13.59 -13.34
N ALA A 58 -12.56 13.56 -14.63
CA ALA A 58 -11.68 13.09 -15.71
C ALA A 58 -10.43 13.95 -15.93
N ASP A 59 -10.52 15.27 -15.74
CA ASP A 59 -9.36 16.16 -15.81
C ASP A 59 -8.34 15.86 -14.71
N PHE A 60 -8.86 15.53 -13.54
CA PHE A 60 -8.06 15.22 -12.37
C PHE A 60 -7.41 13.84 -12.51
N ALA A 61 -8.16 12.82 -12.94
CA ALA A 61 -7.62 11.50 -13.25
C ALA A 61 -6.47 11.57 -14.28
N ARG A 62 -6.57 12.45 -15.28
CA ARG A 62 -5.48 12.70 -16.24
C ARG A 62 -4.24 13.34 -15.60
N ARG A 63 -4.39 14.21 -14.60
CA ARG A 63 -3.25 14.75 -13.83
C ARG A 63 -2.57 13.66 -13.02
N VAL A 64 -3.35 12.92 -12.23
CA VAL A 64 -2.84 11.81 -11.42
C VAL A 64 -2.16 10.77 -12.30
N GLY A 65 -2.74 10.41 -13.44
CA GLY A 65 -2.12 9.48 -14.40
C GLY A 65 -0.76 9.96 -14.90
N ARG A 66 -0.58 11.27 -15.17
CA ARG A 66 0.74 11.82 -15.55
C ARG A 66 1.75 11.76 -14.40
N ILE A 67 1.31 12.07 -13.18
CA ILE A 67 2.15 11.97 -11.99
C ILE A 67 2.58 10.52 -11.76
N ALA A 68 1.63 9.58 -11.86
CA ALA A 68 1.89 8.16 -11.68
C ALA A 68 2.92 7.62 -12.66
N GLU A 69 2.78 7.93 -13.95
CA GLU A 69 3.76 7.54 -14.99
C GLU A 69 5.13 8.20 -14.77
N LYS A 70 5.17 9.46 -14.35
CA LYS A 70 6.43 10.15 -13.99
C LYS A 70 7.14 9.43 -12.84
N VAL A 71 6.41 9.11 -11.77
CA VAL A 71 6.95 8.42 -10.59
C VAL A 71 7.40 7.00 -10.94
N HIS A 72 6.62 6.28 -11.76
CA HIS A 72 6.99 4.96 -12.26
C HIS A 72 8.32 4.98 -13.02
N ALA A 73 8.45 5.90 -13.99
CA ALA A 73 9.66 6.04 -14.79
C ALA A 73 10.91 6.35 -13.93
N ALA A 74 10.73 7.06 -12.81
CA ALA A 74 11.82 7.40 -11.90
C ALA A 74 12.22 6.24 -10.97
N LEU A 75 11.25 5.46 -10.47
CA LEU A 75 11.50 4.48 -9.42
C LEU A 75 11.63 3.04 -9.92
N GLU A 76 10.82 2.60 -10.88
CA GLU A 76 10.80 1.21 -11.31
C GLU A 76 12.19 0.68 -11.77
N PRO A 77 13.03 1.45 -12.50
CA PRO A 77 14.37 0.97 -12.87
C PRO A 77 15.27 0.62 -11.67
N LYS A 78 15.07 1.31 -10.53
CA LYS A 78 15.80 1.07 -9.28
C LYS A 78 15.27 -0.18 -8.57
N TYR A 79 13.96 -0.33 -8.47
CA TYR A 79 13.33 -1.41 -7.69
C TYR A 79 13.17 -2.72 -8.47
N ARG A 80 13.11 -2.65 -9.81
CA ARG A 80 12.97 -3.78 -10.73
C ARG A 80 11.87 -4.76 -10.30
N SER A 81 10.74 -4.19 -9.88
CA SER A 81 9.64 -4.94 -9.29
C SER A 81 8.77 -5.63 -10.36
N GLY A 82 8.86 -5.20 -11.61
CA GLY A 82 7.95 -5.58 -12.68
C GLY A 82 6.52 -5.12 -12.42
N ALA A 83 6.34 -4.04 -11.64
CA ALA A 83 5.02 -3.48 -11.37
C ALA A 83 4.45 -2.89 -12.67
N SER A 84 3.33 -3.44 -13.11
CA SER A 84 2.56 -2.97 -14.26
C SER A 84 1.10 -3.30 -14.01
N GLY A 85 0.19 -2.45 -14.50
CA GLY A 85 -1.24 -2.56 -14.25
C GLY A 85 -1.62 -2.29 -12.79
N THR A 86 -0.92 -1.39 -12.11
CA THR A 86 -1.29 -0.99 -10.74
C THR A 86 -2.60 -0.19 -10.76
N HIS A 87 -3.56 -0.58 -9.94
CA HIS A 87 -4.84 0.09 -9.82
C HIS A 87 -4.70 1.30 -8.90
N VAL A 88 -5.21 2.46 -9.32
CA VAL A 88 -5.22 3.68 -8.51
C VAL A 88 -6.65 4.14 -8.36
N VAL A 89 -7.19 4.11 -7.15
CA VAL A 89 -8.57 4.53 -6.87
C VAL A 89 -8.57 5.92 -6.28
N LEU A 90 -9.22 6.86 -6.96
CA LEU A 90 -9.42 8.23 -6.48
C LEU A 90 -10.73 8.30 -5.71
N VAL A 91 -10.64 8.75 -4.47
CA VAL A 91 -11.78 8.97 -3.58
C VAL A 91 -11.82 10.46 -3.25
N PHE A 92 -12.95 11.10 -3.51
CA PHE A 92 -13.19 12.51 -3.26
C PHE A 92 -14.20 12.70 -2.14
N ASP A 93 -14.37 13.96 -1.70
CA ASP A 93 -15.36 14.38 -0.71
C ASP A 93 -15.21 13.69 0.66
N THR A 94 -13.97 13.40 1.04
CA THR A 94 -13.62 12.93 2.38
C THR A 94 -13.02 14.05 3.21
N ASP A 95 -13.42 14.16 4.48
CA ASP A 95 -12.77 15.05 5.46
C ASP A 95 -11.34 14.58 5.81
N THR A 96 -10.98 13.38 5.36
CA THR A 96 -9.66 12.76 5.50
C THR A 96 -8.89 12.81 4.21
N VAL A 97 -7.63 13.19 4.32
CA VAL A 97 -6.64 13.15 3.25
C VAL A 97 -5.64 12.05 3.61
N ASN A 98 -5.62 10.97 2.84
CA ASN A 98 -4.85 9.77 3.15
C ASN A 98 -4.56 8.99 1.87
N ALA A 99 -3.65 8.04 1.95
CA ALA A 99 -3.49 7.03 0.93
C ALA A 99 -3.10 5.70 1.55
N PHE A 100 -3.39 4.60 0.87
CA PHE A 100 -2.80 3.31 1.24
C PHE A 100 -2.62 2.43 0.00
N ALA A 101 -1.49 1.73 -0.04
CA ALA A 101 -1.24 0.67 -0.99
C ALA A 101 -1.51 -0.70 -0.40
N THR A 102 -2.10 -1.59 -1.20
CA THR A 102 -2.18 -3.01 -0.90
C THR A 102 -1.57 -3.82 -2.05
N PRO A 103 -0.58 -4.68 -1.78
CA PRO A 103 -0.14 -5.69 -2.74
C PRO A 103 -0.95 -7.00 -2.62
N TYR A 104 -1.98 -7.07 -1.77
CA TYR A 104 -2.81 -8.26 -1.57
C TYR A 104 -3.59 -8.58 -2.85
N GLY A 105 -3.21 -9.66 -3.53
CA GLY A 105 -3.81 -10.08 -4.80
C GLY A 105 -3.43 -9.14 -5.95
N ILE A 106 -4.09 -7.97 -6.03
CA ILE A 106 -3.85 -6.92 -7.03
C ILE A 106 -3.03 -5.78 -6.42
N ASP A 107 -2.11 -5.18 -7.18
CA ASP A 107 -1.46 -3.96 -6.73
C ASP A 107 -2.47 -2.82 -6.83
N GLN A 108 -2.82 -2.24 -5.69
CA GLN A 108 -3.78 -1.15 -5.61
C GLN A 108 -3.27 -0.05 -4.71
N ILE A 109 -3.46 1.19 -5.13
CA ILE A 109 -3.26 2.42 -4.36
C ILE A 109 -4.60 3.11 -4.27
N VAL A 110 -5.01 3.51 -3.07
CA VAL A 110 -6.19 4.36 -2.86
C VAL A 110 -5.70 5.74 -2.46
N LEU A 111 -6.18 6.78 -3.14
CA LEU A 111 -5.89 8.17 -2.84
C LEU A 111 -7.18 8.86 -2.38
N PHE A 112 -7.20 9.35 -1.15
CA PHE A 112 -8.27 10.19 -0.61
C PHE A 112 -7.87 11.65 -0.78
N LEU A 113 -8.61 12.35 -1.65
CA LEU A 113 -8.21 13.63 -2.22
C LEU A 113 -9.31 14.67 -1.98
N ASN A 114 -8.92 15.85 -1.49
CA ASN A 114 -9.77 17.02 -1.54
C ASN A 114 -9.64 17.68 -2.93
N ASN A 115 -10.76 18.07 -3.55
CA ASN A 115 -10.71 18.71 -4.87
C ASN A 115 -10.07 20.11 -4.75
N PRO A 116 -8.94 20.40 -5.43
CA PRO A 116 -8.26 21.68 -5.31
C PRO A 116 -9.09 22.83 -5.89
N ARG A 117 -8.98 24.02 -5.29
CA ARG A 117 -9.61 25.23 -5.84
C ARG A 117 -8.82 25.77 -7.03
N SER A 118 -9.48 26.54 -7.88
CA SER A 118 -8.81 27.25 -8.99
C SER A 118 -7.64 28.10 -8.47
N GLY A 119 -6.42 27.80 -8.91
CA GLY A 119 -5.18 28.46 -8.47
C GLY A 119 -4.30 27.64 -7.52
N GLU A 120 -4.78 26.52 -6.99
CA GLU A 120 -4.04 25.67 -6.06
C GLU A 120 -3.39 24.44 -6.72
N PHE A 121 -3.60 24.25 -8.03
CA PHE A 121 -3.19 23.05 -8.76
C PHE A 121 -1.70 22.70 -8.66
N ALA A 122 -0.80 23.69 -8.68
CA ALA A 122 0.64 23.40 -8.57
C ALA A 122 1.03 22.82 -7.21
N ARG A 123 0.43 23.33 -6.12
CA ARG A 123 0.63 22.80 -4.78
C ARG A 123 -0.02 21.43 -4.63
N PHE A 124 -1.20 21.28 -5.22
CA PHE A 124 -1.93 20.03 -5.25
C PHE A 124 -1.16 18.93 -5.97
N ASP A 125 -0.65 19.17 -7.18
CA ASP A 125 0.11 18.20 -7.97
C ASP A 125 1.39 17.78 -7.23
N ALA A 126 2.11 18.72 -6.61
CA ALA A 126 3.30 18.42 -5.81
C ALA A 126 2.97 17.56 -4.59
N TRP A 127 1.83 17.82 -3.95
CA TRP A 127 1.37 17.06 -2.80
C TRP A 127 0.90 15.64 -3.19
N VAL A 128 0.17 15.48 -4.30
CA VAL A 128 -0.19 14.17 -4.84
C VAL A 128 1.05 13.39 -5.27
N GLU A 129 2.03 14.03 -5.88
CA GLU A 129 3.29 13.38 -6.26
C GLU A 129 4.02 12.84 -5.03
N LEU A 130 4.05 13.60 -3.92
CA LEU A 130 4.63 13.15 -2.65
C LEU A 130 3.92 11.89 -2.12
N LEU A 131 2.59 11.95 -1.94
CA LEU A 131 1.84 10.80 -1.43
C LEU A 131 1.89 9.59 -2.35
N PHE A 132 1.75 9.82 -3.67
CA PHE A 132 1.82 8.74 -4.64
C PHE A 132 3.19 8.08 -4.64
N THR A 133 4.27 8.87 -4.49
CA THR A 133 5.62 8.34 -4.35
C THR A 133 5.72 7.42 -3.14
N HIS A 134 5.20 7.83 -1.98
CA HIS A 134 5.17 7.00 -0.77
C HIS A 134 4.47 5.66 -1.00
N GLU A 135 3.22 5.70 -1.45
CA GLU A 135 2.42 4.49 -1.66
C GLU A 135 2.95 3.63 -2.79
N TYR A 136 3.50 4.22 -3.83
CA TYR A 136 4.06 3.46 -4.93
C TYR A 136 5.34 2.74 -4.51
N VAL A 137 6.17 3.32 -3.64
CA VAL A 137 7.33 2.61 -3.08
C VAL A 137 6.89 1.41 -2.23
N HIS A 138 5.76 1.47 -1.52
CA HIS A 138 5.16 0.29 -0.91
C HIS A 138 4.87 -0.80 -1.94
N VAL A 139 4.21 -0.46 -3.06
CA VAL A 139 3.97 -1.42 -4.15
C VAL A 139 5.29 -2.01 -4.68
N LEU A 140 6.25 -1.16 -5.03
CA LEU A 140 7.53 -1.57 -5.62
C LEU A 140 8.37 -2.44 -4.68
N SER A 141 8.43 -2.08 -3.40
CA SER A 141 9.28 -2.76 -2.42
C SER A 141 8.62 -4.01 -1.85
N LEU A 142 7.31 -4.01 -1.62
CA LEU A 142 6.60 -5.15 -1.05
C LEU A 142 6.28 -6.21 -2.09
N ARG A 143 6.23 -5.88 -3.38
CA ARG A 143 5.90 -6.84 -4.45
C ARG A 143 6.85 -8.04 -4.54
N HIS A 144 8.04 -7.96 -3.96
CA HIS A 144 9.18 -8.89 -4.03
C HIS A 144 9.49 -9.49 -5.40
N TRP A 145 10.72 -10.00 -5.49
CA TRP A 145 11.51 -9.97 -6.71
C TRP A 145 10.98 -10.89 -7.79
N GLY A 146 10.57 -10.26 -8.88
CA GLY A 146 10.58 -10.89 -10.17
C GLY A 146 9.23 -11.36 -10.66
N ALA A 147 8.69 -10.67 -11.66
CA ALA A 147 7.76 -11.28 -12.59
C ALA A 147 8.34 -12.56 -13.25
N ASP A 148 9.66 -12.78 -13.14
CA ASP A 148 10.41 -13.97 -13.54
C ASP A 148 10.44 -15.11 -12.50
N GLN A 149 9.83 -14.94 -11.32
CA GLN A 149 9.70 -15.99 -10.30
C GLN A 149 8.26 -16.51 -10.19
N PRO A 150 7.86 -17.48 -11.05
CA PRO A 150 6.47 -17.98 -11.11
C PRO A 150 6.00 -18.62 -9.81
N THR A 151 6.91 -19.16 -9.00
CA THR A 151 6.60 -19.73 -7.67
C THR A 151 6.16 -18.66 -6.68
N LEU A 152 6.86 -17.53 -6.62
CA LEU A 152 6.50 -16.41 -5.75
C LEU A 152 5.22 -15.72 -6.23
N THR A 153 5.05 -15.58 -7.55
CA THR A 153 3.81 -15.08 -8.15
C THR A 153 2.63 -16.00 -7.81
N PHE A 154 2.80 -17.32 -7.91
CA PHE A 154 1.78 -18.30 -7.53
C PHE A 154 1.44 -18.23 -6.04
N LEU A 155 2.44 -18.16 -5.16
CA LEU A 155 2.22 -18.04 -3.71
C LEU A 155 1.52 -16.72 -3.36
N ARG A 156 1.84 -15.62 -4.03
CA ARG A 156 1.13 -14.34 -3.88
C ARG A 156 -0.35 -14.46 -4.28
N ILE A 157 -0.64 -15.09 -5.41
CA ILE A 157 -2.04 -15.29 -5.86
C ILE A 157 -2.80 -16.24 -4.92
N LEU A 158 -2.14 -17.31 -4.46
CA LEU A 158 -2.77 -18.35 -3.64
C LEU A 158 -2.97 -17.93 -2.18
N LEU A 159 -1.94 -17.32 -1.56
CA LEU A 159 -1.92 -16.98 -0.14
C LEU A 159 -2.24 -15.50 0.12
N GLY A 160 -2.21 -14.65 -0.91
CA GLY A 160 -2.45 -13.22 -0.79
C GLY A 160 -1.27 -12.43 -0.19
N PHE A 161 -0.29 -13.05 0.44
CA PHE A 161 0.78 -12.37 1.18
C PHE A 161 2.12 -12.39 0.43
N PRO A 162 2.63 -11.24 -0.06
CA PRO A 162 4.01 -11.17 -0.51
C PRO A 162 5.00 -11.36 0.68
N PRO A 163 6.14 -12.06 0.47
CA PRO A 163 7.10 -12.34 1.54
C PRO A 163 7.65 -11.09 2.24
N ASN A 164 7.74 -9.97 1.52
CA ASN A 164 8.29 -8.73 2.06
C ASN A 164 7.43 -8.05 3.11
N LEU A 165 6.18 -8.47 3.29
CA LEU A 165 5.36 -8.03 4.42
C LEU A 165 5.90 -8.51 5.78
N TRP A 166 6.82 -9.48 5.81
CA TRP A 166 7.52 -9.88 7.03
C TRP A 166 8.74 -9.01 7.36
N SER A 167 9.01 -7.99 6.53
CA SER A 167 10.05 -7.01 6.83
C SER A 167 9.72 -6.25 8.12
N PRO A 168 10.73 -5.80 8.88
CA PRO A 168 10.50 -4.94 10.03
C PRO A 168 9.70 -3.68 9.63
N PRO A 169 8.72 -3.23 10.44
CA PRO A 169 7.88 -2.08 10.10
C PRO A 169 8.67 -0.81 9.75
N GLY A 170 9.78 -0.55 10.44
CA GLY A 170 10.66 0.57 10.14
C GLY A 170 11.27 0.50 8.73
N MET A 171 11.50 -0.69 8.19
CA MET A 171 11.98 -0.87 6.81
C MET A 171 10.85 -0.67 5.79
N ILE A 172 9.63 -1.16 6.12
CA ILE A 172 8.43 -1.03 5.28
C ILE A 172 8.08 0.44 5.09
N GLU A 173 8.01 1.24 6.17
CA GLU A 173 7.67 2.67 6.08
C GLU A 173 8.87 3.58 5.80
N GLY A 174 10.06 3.22 6.31
CA GLY A 174 11.25 4.06 6.17
C GLY A 174 11.73 4.20 4.73
N THR A 175 11.56 3.17 3.90
CA THR A 175 11.95 3.21 2.48
C THR A 175 11.08 4.19 1.67
N PRO A 176 9.74 4.17 1.77
CA PRO A 176 8.86 5.22 1.25
C PRO A 176 9.22 6.62 1.75
N VAL A 177 9.39 6.81 3.07
CA VAL A 177 9.74 8.12 3.67
C VAL A 177 11.04 8.66 3.11
N TRP A 178 12.03 7.77 2.89
CA TRP A 178 13.29 8.14 2.27
C TRP A 178 13.11 8.60 0.82
N GLU A 179 12.38 7.83 0.00
CA GLU A 179 12.18 8.14 -1.41
C GLU A 179 11.35 9.41 -1.64
N GLU A 180 10.24 9.59 -0.90
CA GLU A 180 9.39 10.78 -1.04
C GLU A 180 10.16 12.06 -0.68
N SER A 181 11.12 11.97 0.25
CA SER A 181 11.82 13.14 0.77
C SER A 181 13.07 13.55 -0.02
N LYS A 182 13.50 12.76 -1.01
CA LYS A 182 14.71 13.06 -1.82
C LYS A 182 14.67 14.39 -2.55
N SER A 183 13.49 14.91 -2.84
CA SER A 183 13.31 16.18 -3.53
C SER A 183 13.45 17.40 -2.61
N GLY A 184 13.81 17.22 -1.34
CA GLY A 184 13.89 18.28 -0.34
C GLY A 184 12.52 18.70 0.21
N ASN A 185 11.52 17.82 0.10
CA ASN A 185 10.21 17.95 0.73
C ASN A 185 9.91 16.66 1.51
N GLY A 186 8.67 16.44 1.98
CA GLY A 186 8.28 15.16 2.60
C GLY A 186 8.59 15.06 4.09
N ARG A 187 8.35 13.88 4.66
CA ARG A 187 8.35 13.69 6.11
C ARG A 187 9.73 13.84 6.76
N MET A 188 10.83 13.63 6.04
CA MET A 188 12.17 13.91 6.60
C MET A 188 12.49 15.41 6.69
N GLU A 189 11.81 16.23 5.87
CA GLU A 189 12.00 17.68 5.85
C GLU A 189 10.95 18.42 6.70
N ASP A 190 10.04 17.68 7.34
CA ASP A 190 9.02 18.24 8.23
C ASP A 190 9.68 18.87 9.49
N PRO A 191 9.42 20.16 9.80
CA PRO A 191 10.01 20.82 10.96
C PRO A 191 9.66 20.16 12.29
N LEU A 192 8.44 19.62 12.42
CA LEU A 192 7.99 18.96 13.64
C LEU A 192 8.74 17.63 13.85
N THR A 193 8.85 16.82 12.80
CA THR A 193 9.63 15.57 12.79
C THR A 193 11.09 15.85 13.14
N ASN A 194 11.70 16.87 12.53
CA ASN A 194 13.07 17.28 12.84
C ASN A 194 13.24 17.75 14.29
N MET A 195 12.26 18.47 14.84
CA MET A 195 12.26 18.88 16.26
C MET A 195 12.21 17.66 17.19
N ILE A 196 11.35 16.67 16.91
CA ILE A 196 11.23 15.44 17.70
C ILE A 196 12.54 14.67 17.67
N VAL A 197 13.12 14.45 16.48
CA VAL A 197 14.39 13.75 16.31
C VAL A 197 15.52 14.46 17.06
N ARG A 198 15.63 15.79 16.91
CA ARG A 198 16.63 16.58 17.64
C ARG A 198 16.46 16.46 19.16
N THR A 199 15.23 16.51 19.64
CA THR A 199 14.94 16.38 21.08
C THR A 199 15.32 15.00 21.61
N ALA A 200 14.98 13.93 20.89
CA ALA A 200 15.34 12.57 21.25
C ALA A 200 16.86 12.37 21.33
N VAL A 201 17.63 13.02 20.44
CA VAL A 201 19.10 13.02 20.49
C VAL A 201 19.62 13.81 21.69
N LEU A 202 19.05 14.99 21.97
CA LEU A 202 19.48 15.84 23.08
C LEU A 202 19.22 15.21 24.46
N GLU A 203 18.13 14.45 24.58
CA GLU A 203 17.73 13.76 25.82
C GLU A 203 18.31 12.35 25.96
N ASP A 204 19.19 11.92 25.04
CA ASP A 204 19.72 10.54 24.98
C ASP A 204 18.60 9.46 24.96
N ALA A 205 17.46 9.82 24.38
CA ALA A 205 16.26 8.99 24.28
C ALA A 205 16.10 8.37 22.88
N TYR A 206 17.13 8.44 22.03
CA TYR A 206 17.09 7.86 20.70
C TYR A 206 17.17 6.33 20.78
N PRO A 207 16.37 5.59 19.99
CA PRO A 207 16.39 4.13 20.02
C PRO A 207 17.78 3.56 19.71
N SER A 208 18.25 2.60 20.49
CA SER A 208 19.43 1.80 20.16
C SER A 208 19.10 0.83 19.02
N LEU A 209 20.08 0.60 18.13
CA LEU A 209 19.98 -0.37 17.03
C LEU A 209 19.94 -1.83 17.52
#